data_AF-R5VXU7-F1
#
_entry.id   AF-R5VXU7-F1
#
_cell.length_a   1.000
_cell.length_b   1.000
_cell.length_c   1.000
_cell.angle_alpha   90.00
_cell.angle_beta   90.00
_cell.angle_gamma   90.00
#
_symmetry.space_group_name_H-M   'P 1'
#
loop_
_entity.id
_entity.type
_entity.pdbx_description
1 polymer ?
#
loop_
_entity_poly.entity_id
_entity_poly.type
_entity_poly.pdbx_seq_one_letter_code
_entity_poly.pdbx_strand_id
1 'polypeptide(L)'
;MKLTTVLCAILTLFSIQLENNDKNSVVPEKNKHTLNYVRQKSFSTKKIQSTNIHYTKITEIVNNLMGNKEIKKIENLYDIHFDLMYYLVTFEDSGYLIYDLEAQDYQEYSETSSSPYLKYENEMKIYVGPGNYCYLDDGTLKDIASGNTISASDQNNLETIYENIQDSKEESQNEESTDSANDTNSINSLPSSYDLPYSYYFTNLHENYADNYLGSCGYIALQITLGYFNNFGGQGGLIPDEYIEKEQVYSEDPSQWTESAGSNYNFHYKLLTIGSQLNYSSAVSMSQLKDIHDEYNDQFASSYNFVSENNILTAFVNLILPSLLYQNYVVILGVSGIDSNVLPGQNIRHAVTAYGYVNGGDGYRVHFGEKELDLTNVVIKDYTIESYFALKYTSSHKHSQNYYYVEPEVITYMCPCGEYSYHYHDWEYTNLTSSSHTKVCKECNATIENEAHTFIGPGIFKTCSECGYSKLPSVGS
;
A
#
# COMPACT_ATOMS: atom_id res chain seq x y z
N MET A 1 63.46 -21.01 44.14
CA MET A 1 62.53 -21.12 43.00
C MET A 1 61.24 -21.72 43.55
N LYS A 2 60.28 -20.96 44.11
CA LYS A 2 59.37 -19.94 43.53
C LYS A 2 58.38 -20.51 42.51
N LEU A 3 57.26 -21.01 43.03
CA LEU A 3 55.93 -21.02 42.40
C LEU A 3 54.99 -20.12 43.22
N THR A 4 55.49 -18.95 43.65
CA THR A 4 54.82 -18.00 44.56
C THR A 4 54.94 -16.56 44.06
N THR A 5 54.92 -16.32 42.75
CA THR A 5 55.10 -14.94 42.22
C THR A 5 54.18 -14.56 41.07
N VAL A 6 53.10 -15.30 40.78
CA VAL A 6 52.17 -14.90 39.70
C VAL A 6 50.71 -14.73 40.17
N LEU A 7 50.32 -15.18 41.36
CA LEU A 7 48.94 -15.02 41.84
C LEU A 7 48.64 -13.73 42.63
N CYS A 8 49.65 -12.89 42.93
CA CYS A 8 49.47 -11.64 43.70
C CYS A 8 49.40 -10.35 42.86
N ALA A 9 49.42 -10.44 41.52
CA ALA A 9 49.38 -9.26 40.64
C ALA A 9 48.00 -9.02 39.97
N ILE A 10 47.05 -9.94 40.09
CA ILE A 10 45.72 -9.81 39.45
C ILE A 10 44.63 -9.40 40.47
N LEU A 11 44.87 -9.57 41.77
CA LEU A 11 43.90 -9.22 42.83
C LEU A 11 44.10 -7.83 43.45
N THR A 12 45.10 -7.07 43.03
CA THR A 12 45.36 -5.69 43.53
C THR A 12 44.93 -4.59 42.57
N LEU A 13 44.42 -4.92 41.37
CA LEU A 13 43.82 -3.95 40.45
C LEU A 13 42.29 -3.80 40.61
N PHE A 14 41.66 -4.64 41.46
CA PHE A 14 40.21 -4.61 41.69
C PHE A 14 39.79 -4.16 43.11
N SER A 15 40.70 -3.60 43.91
CA SER A 15 40.39 -3.24 45.31
C SER A 15 40.83 -1.85 45.76
N ILE A 16 41.09 -0.93 44.82
CA ILE A 16 41.30 0.49 45.16
C ILE A 16 40.40 1.34 44.25
N GLN A 17 39.11 1.36 44.58
CA GLN A 17 38.23 2.54 44.58
C GLN A 17 36.79 2.12 44.89
N LEU A 18 36.60 1.45 46.03
CA LEU A 18 35.30 1.34 46.68
C LEU A 18 35.55 1.56 48.17
N GLU A 19 35.41 2.81 48.59
CA GLU A 19 34.86 3.21 49.89
C GLU A 19 34.96 4.73 50.04
N ASN A 20 33.87 5.43 49.73
CA ASN A 20 33.24 6.31 50.70
C ASN A 20 31.86 6.72 50.21
N ASN A 21 30.87 6.01 50.77
CA ASN A 21 29.63 6.50 51.36
C ASN A 21 28.88 7.66 50.68
N ASP A 22 27.66 7.25 50.31
CA ASP A 22 26.40 7.82 50.79
C ASP A 22 25.65 8.81 49.91
N LYS A 23 24.40 8.38 49.68
CA LYS A 23 23.15 9.13 49.46
C LYS A 23 22.80 9.47 48.02
N ASN A 24 21.74 8.79 47.58
CA ASN A 24 20.74 9.29 46.63
C ASN A 24 21.31 9.94 45.37
N SER A 25 21.67 9.12 44.39
CA SER A 25 21.70 9.55 43.00
C SER A 25 20.83 8.60 42.20
N VAL A 26 19.51 8.79 42.32
CA VAL A 26 18.62 8.62 41.17
C VAL A 26 19.21 9.51 40.10
N VAL A 27 19.93 8.94 39.13
CA VAL A 27 20.27 9.66 37.91
C VAL A 27 18.92 9.98 37.28
N PRO A 28 18.51 11.24 37.21
CA PRO A 28 17.21 11.55 36.65
C PRO A 28 17.28 11.24 35.15
N GLU A 29 16.22 10.60 34.66
CA GLU A 29 15.76 10.44 33.28
C GLU A 29 15.55 11.78 32.53
N LYS A 30 16.23 12.85 32.97
CA LYS A 30 16.29 14.15 32.34
C LYS A 30 17.63 14.24 31.64
N ASN A 31 17.66 13.92 30.34
CA ASN A 31 18.46 14.66 29.35
C ASN A 31 18.34 14.17 27.89
N LYS A 32 17.69 13.03 27.57
CA LYS A 32 17.41 12.68 26.16
C LYS A 32 16.39 13.64 25.50
N HIS A 33 15.24 13.86 26.16
CA HIS A 33 14.20 14.76 25.62
C HIS A 33 14.63 16.24 25.52
N THR A 34 15.50 16.72 26.43
CA THR A 34 15.96 18.11 26.41
C THR A 34 16.99 18.35 25.31
N LEU A 35 17.82 17.35 24.96
CA LEU A 35 18.70 17.42 23.79
C LEU A 35 17.91 17.42 22.48
N ASN A 36 16.88 16.58 22.35
CA ASN A 36 16.02 16.57 21.15
C ASN A 36 15.27 17.89 20.99
N TYR A 37 14.73 18.47 22.07
CA TYR A 37 14.07 19.78 22.03
C TYR A 37 15.03 20.93 21.66
N VAL A 38 16.28 20.90 22.13
CA VAL A 38 17.29 21.92 21.79
C VAL A 38 17.77 21.77 20.34
N ARG A 39 17.95 20.53 19.83
CA ARG A 39 18.25 20.28 18.41
C ARG A 39 17.10 20.77 17.51
N GLN A 40 15.85 20.41 17.82
CA GLN A 40 14.65 20.86 17.11
C GLN A 40 14.57 22.39 16.98
N LYS A 41 14.89 23.13 18.06
CA LYS A 41 14.84 24.60 18.06
C LYS A 41 16.03 25.27 17.36
N SER A 42 17.17 24.59 17.28
CA SER A 42 18.38 25.13 16.65
C SER A 42 18.36 25.07 15.11
N PHE A 43 17.57 24.17 14.53
CA PHE A 43 17.52 23.95 13.07
C PHE A 43 16.73 25.00 12.29
N SER A 44 15.88 25.81 12.93
CA SER A 44 15.08 26.86 12.28
C SER A 44 15.90 27.99 11.62
N THR A 45 17.23 27.89 11.52
CA THR A 45 18.12 28.97 11.05
C THR A 45 19.17 28.60 10.00
N LYS A 46 19.15 27.40 9.38
CA LYS A 46 20.10 27.08 8.29
C LYS A 46 19.42 26.57 7.02
N LYS A 47 19.10 27.50 6.10
CA LYS A 47 18.95 27.19 4.67
C LYS A 47 20.35 27.02 4.07
N ILE A 48 20.80 25.78 3.89
CA ILE A 48 22.01 25.48 3.13
C ILE A 48 21.56 25.20 1.69
N GLN A 49 21.82 26.13 0.77
CA GLN A 49 21.83 25.84 -0.66
C GLN A 49 23.20 25.23 -0.98
N SER A 50 23.31 23.91 -0.97
CA SER A 50 24.46 23.21 -1.56
C SER A 50 24.11 22.82 -2.99
N THR A 51 24.99 23.16 -3.94
CA THR A 51 25.11 22.40 -5.19
C THR A 51 25.21 20.93 -4.82
N ASN A 52 24.18 20.15 -5.15
CA ASN A 52 24.02 18.79 -4.65
C ASN A 52 25.12 17.90 -5.25
N ILE A 53 26.08 17.50 -4.42
CA ILE A 53 27.20 16.63 -4.83
C ILE A 53 26.73 15.25 -5.31
N HIS A 54 25.50 14.86 -4.97
CA HIS A 54 24.86 13.61 -5.39
C HIS A 54 24.02 13.77 -6.67
N TYR A 55 23.94 14.96 -7.26
CA TYR A 55 23.08 15.21 -8.44
C TYR A 55 23.33 14.21 -9.57
N THR A 56 24.59 13.93 -9.90
CA THR A 56 24.94 12.95 -10.95
C THR A 56 24.41 11.56 -10.64
N LYS A 57 24.51 11.10 -9.38
CA LYS A 57 24.04 9.77 -8.96
C LYS A 57 22.51 9.70 -8.95
N ILE A 58 21.86 10.75 -8.46
CA ILE A 58 20.40 10.89 -8.51
C ILE A 58 19.90 10.81 -9.97
N THR A 59 20.51 11.56 -10.89
CA THR A 59 20.14 11.50 -12.31
C THR A 59 20.36 10.12 -12.92
N GLU A 60 21.44 9.41 -12.55
CA GLU A 60 21.66 8.03 -12.99
C GLU A 60 20.52 7.10 -12.53
N ILE A 61 20.12 7.16 -11.26
CA ILE A 61 19.03 6.35 -10.70
C ILE A 61 17.71 6.67 -11.41
N VAL A 62 17.38 7.96 -11.57
CA VAL A 62 16.15 8.41 -12.25
C VAL A 62 16.11 7.92 -13.70
N ASN A 63 17.23 7.95 -14.40
CA ASN A 63 17.33 7.47 -15.77
C ASN A 63 17.14 5.95 -15.87
N ASN A 64 17.72 5.20 -14.93
CA ASN A 64 17.68 3.74 -14.93
C ASN A 64 16.33 3.18 -14.45
N LEU A 65 15.72 3.79 -13.44
CA LEU A 65 14.56 3.22 -12.73
C LEU A 65 13.24 3.93 -13.01
N MET A 66 13.29 5.18 -13.48
CA MET A 66 12.10 6.05 -13.55
C MET A 66 11.94 6.72 -14.93
N GLY A 67 12.51 6.11 -15.97
CA GLY A 67 12.26 6.52 -17.36
C GLY A 67 12.79 7.91 -17.75
N ASN A 68 13.83 8.42 -17.08
CA ASN A 68 14.39 9.77 -17.31
C ASN A 68 13.42 10.93 -17.02
N LYS A 69 12.59 10.81 -15.97
CA LYS A 69 11.73 11.92 -15.50
C LYS A 69 12.53 13.20 -15.24
N GLU A 70 11.94 14.35 -15.59
CA GLU A 70 12.54 15.66 -15.34
C GLU A 70 12.44 16.04 -13.85
N ILE A 71 13.58 16.28 -13.22
CA ILE A 71 13.67 16.66 -11.81
C ILE A 71 13.21 18.10 -11.65
N LYS A 72 12.12 18.30 -10.89
CA LYS A 72 11.59 19.61 -10.51
C LYS A 72 12.35 20.21 -9.33
N LYS A 73 12.55 19.41 -8.28
CA LYS A 73 13.11 19.89 -7.01
C LYS A 73 13.85 18.78 -6.28
N ILE A 74 14.90 19.17 -5.56
CA ILE A 74 15.58 18.32 -4.59
C ILE A 74 15.58 19.04 -3.24
N GLU A 75 15.08 18.38 -2.21
CA GLU A 75 14.91 18.91 -0.86
C GLU A 75 15.64 18.05 0.16
N ASN A 76 16.10 18.69 1.24
CA ASN A 76 16.63 17.99 2.40
C ASN A 76 15.52 17.20 3.10
N LEU A 77 15.82 15.96 3.46
CA LEU A 77 14.95 15.09 4.21
C LEU A 77 15.74 14.49 5.37
N TYR A 78 15.24 14.65 6.59
CA TYR A 78 15.96 14.32 7.82
C TYR A 78 15.45 13.01 8.40
N ASP A 79 16.25 12.34 9.21
CA ASP A 79 15.81 11.20 10.01
C ASP A 79 15.06 11.64 11.30
N ILE A 80 14.70 10.66 12.13
CA ILE A 80 14.04 10.88 13.43
C ILE A 80 14.94 11.59 14.47
N HIS A 81 16.26 11.59 14.25
CA HIS A 81 17.27 12.27 15.07
C HIS A 81 17.59 13.69 14.58
N PHE A 82 16.89 14.14 13.52
CA PHE A 82 17.03 15.42 12.83
C PHE A 82 18.36 15.58 12.09
N ASP A 83 19.03 14.48 11.77
CA ASP A 83 20.25 14.46 10.99
C ASP A 83 19.90 14.31 9.49
N LEU A 84 20.67 14.99 8.63
CA LEU A 84 20.42 15.00 7.18
C LEU A 84 20.89 13.67 6.60
N MET A 85 19.97 12.74 6.41
CA MET A 85 20.25 11.38 5.91
C MET A 85 19.72 11.14 4.49
N TYR A 86 18.75 11.93 4.02
CA TYR A 86 18.07 11.69 2.76
C TYR A 86 17.89 12.97 1.93
N TYR A 87 17.65 12.78 0.64
CA TYR A 87 17.06 13.80 -0.22
C TYR A 87 15.69 13.35 -0.72
N LEU A 88 14.71 14.25 -0.66
CA LEU A 88 13.46 14.11 -1.39
C LEU A 88 13.61 14.75 -2.77
N VAL A 89 13.48 13.95 -3.81
CA VAL A 89 13.50 14.38 -5.22
C VAL A 89 12.07 14.30 -5.74
N THR A 90 11.57 15.40 -6.32
CA THR A 90 10.26 15.46 -6.98
C THR A 90 10.41 15.84 -8.44
N PHE A 91 9.43 15.44 -9.25
CA PHE A 91 9.45 15.59 -10.71
C PHE A 91 8.40 16.57 -11.20
N GLU A 92 8.53 17.06 -12.44
CA GLU A 92 7.60 18.04 -13.03
C GLU A 92 6.19 17.46 -13.22
N ASP A 93 6.09 16.21 -13.65
CA ASP A 93 4.81 15.52 -13.89
C ASP A 93 4.27 14.88 -12.59
N SER A 94 4.83 13.73 -12.22
CA SER A 94 4.40 12.89 -11.10
C SER A 94 5.54 12.03 -10.57
N GLY A 95 5.35 11.46 -9.39
CA GLY A 95 6.34 10.62 -8.74
C GLY A 95 7.24 11.35 -7.75
N TYR A 96 8.03 10.58 -7.03
CA TYR A 96 9.07 11.06 -6.13
C TYR A 96 10.15 9.99 -5.94
N LEU A 97 11.31 10.41 -5.44
CA LEU A 97 12.40 9.53 -5.03
C LEU A 97 12.92 10.01 -3.68
N ILE A 98 13.05 9.09 -2.73
CA ILE A 98 13.78 9.28 -1.48
C ILE A 98 15.16 8.66 -1.69
N TYR A 99 16.17 9.51 -1.82
CA TYR A 99 17.55 9.14 -2.05
C TYR A 99 18.31 9.11 -0.72
N ASP A 100 18.97 7.99 -0.43
CA ASP A 100 19.79 7.77 0.74
C ASP A 100 21.22 8.29 0.50
N LEU A 101 21.68 9.19 1.36
CA LEU A 101 22.98 9.85 1.18
C LEU A 101 24.17 8.91 1.44
N GLU A 102 23.99 7.94 2.33
CA GLU A 102 25.04 7.01 2.74
C GLU A 102 25.16 5.85 1.75
N ALA A 103 24.05 5.18 1.44
CA ALA A 103 24.03 4.11 0.44
C ALA A 103 24.26 4.61 -0.98
N GLN A 104 24.02 5.91 -1.22
CA GLN A 104 24.03 6.52 -2.54
C GLN A 104 23.09 5.83 -3.55
N ASP A 105 21.95 5.38 -3.04
CA ASP A 105 20.91 4.69 -3.77
C ASP A 105 19.52 5.16 -3.30
N TYR A 106 18.46 4.69 -3.96
CA TYR A 106 17.10 4.92 -3.48
C TYR A 106 16.81 4.11 -2.21
N GLN A 107 16.09 4.72 -1.29
CA GLN A 107 15.42 4.01 -0.19
C GLN A 107 13.98 3.66 -0.58
N GLU A 108 13.35 4.54 -1.35
CA GLU A 108 11.96 4.45 -1.78
C GLU A 108 11.72 5.34 -2.99
N TYR A 109 10.87 4.94 -3.93
CA TYR A 109 10.42 5.83 -4.99
C TYR A 109 9.03 5.46 -5.50
N SER A 110 8.39 6.39 -6.21
CA SER A 110 7.19 6.13 -6.99
C SER A 110 7.27 6.83 -8.34
N GLU A 111 6.85 6.15 -9.39
CA GLU A 111 6.76 6.72 -10.74
C GLU A 111 5.47 7.50 -10.96
N THR A 112 4.43 7.24 -10.18
CA THR A 112 3.07 7.77 -10.44
C THR A 112 2.44 8.44 -9.22
N SER A 113 2.66 7.95 -8.01
CA SER A 113 2.11 8.54 -6.78
C SER A 113 2.77 9.89 -6.48
N SER A 114 1.98 10.80 -5.93
CA SER A 114 2.49 12.08 -5.43
C SER A 114 3.42 11.85 -4.23
N SER A 115 4.37 12.78 -4.02
CA SER A 115 5.16 12.76 -2.78
C SER A 115 4.24 12.89 -1.56
N PRO A 116 4.44 12.08 -0.50
CA PRO A 116 3.75 12.26 0.78
C PRO A 116 3.91 13.69 1.35
N TYR A 117 5.03 14.35 1.02
CA TYR A 117 5.36 15.69 1.50
C TYR A 117 4.84 16.83 0.62
N LEU A 118 4.02 16.55 -0.41
CA LEU A 118 3.57 17.56 -1.39
C LEU A 118 2.90 18.78 -0.75
N LYS A 119 2.13 18.57 0.34
CA LYS A 119 1.43 19.64 1.06
C LYS A 119 2.31 20.35 2.11
N TYR A 120 3.52 19.85 2.34
CA TYR A 120 4.41 20.24 3.46
C TYR A 120 5.74 20.82 2.94
N GLU A 121 5.65 21.72 1.94
CA GLU A 121 6.84 22.30 1.29
C GLU A 121 7.66 23.21 2.22
N ASN A 122 7.05 23.83 3.22
CA ASN A 122 7.68 24.85 4.07
C ASN A 122 8.14 24.30 5.43
N GLU A 123 7.78 23.07 5.72
CA GLU A 123 8.01 22.38 6.97
C GLU A 123 9.31 21.56 6.92
N MET A 124 9.86 21.25 8.09
CA MET A 124 10.99 20.32 8.18
C MET A 124 10.44 18.90 8.03
N LYS A 125 10.85 18.24 6.95
CA LYS A 125 10.40 16.89 6.57
C LYS A 125 11.27 15.84 7.26
N ILE A 126 10.63 14.85 7.86
CA ILE A 126 11.27 13.76 8.60
C ILE A 126 10.81 12.44 8.01
N TYR A 127 11.75 11.55 7.72
CA TYR A 127 11.54 10.24 7.13
C TYR A 127 12.18 9.16 8.01
N VAL A 128 11.37 8.19 8.38
CA VAL A 128 11.76 7.09 9.28
C VAL A 128 11.88 5.76 8.52
N GLY A 129 11.22 5.67 7.37
CA GLY A 129 11.14 4.47 6.53
C GLY A 129 9.84 4.49 5.72
N PRO A 130 9.63 3.52 4.81
CA PRO A 130 8.44 3.52 3.97
C PRO A 130 7.14 3.49 4.75
N GLY A 131 6.18 4.33 4.37
CA GLY A 131 4.93 4.52 5.11
C GLY A 131 5.03 5.41 6.35
N ASN A 132 6.24 5.81 6.77
CA ASN A 132 6.46 6.55 8.03
C ASN A 132 6.99 7.96 7.74
N TYR A 133 6.06 8.86 7.39
CA TYR A 133 6.36 10.23 6.99
C TYR A 133 5.90 11.22 8.05
N CYS A 134 6.82 12.06 8.52
CA CYS A 134 6.54 13.03 9.57
C CYS A 134 7.00 14.44 9.16
N TYR A 135 6.49 15.44 9.85
CA TYR A 135 6.95 16.81 9.71
C TYR A 135 6.99 17.53 11.05
N LEU A 136 7.86 18.52 11.16
CA LEU A 136 7.94 19.38 12.35
C LEU A 136 7.12 20.65 12.12
N ASP A 137 6.13 20.86 12.99
CA ASP A 137 5.30 22.07 13.04
C ASP A 137 5.39 22.71 14.43
N ASP A 138 5.93 23.93 14.48
CA ASP A 138 6.20 24.68 15.73
C ASP A 138 6.91 23.84 16.82
N GLY A 139 7.91 23.05 16.41
CA GLY A 139 8.68 22.18 17.32
C GLY A 139 7.94 20.91 17.76
N THR A 140 6.76 20.64 17.23
CA THR A 140 5.97 19.43 17.48
C THR A 140 6.06 18.50 16.27
N LEU A 141 6.40 17.23 16.52
CA LEU A 141 6.43 16.20 15.47
C LEU A 141 5.00 15.76 15.16
N LYS A 142 4.63 15.77 13.89
CA LYS A 142 3.31 15.36 13.39
C LYS A 142 3.44 14.30 12.31
N ASP A 143 2.50 13.38 12.32
CA ASP A 143 2.33 12.38 11.28
C ASP A 143 1.66 13.01 10.04
N ILE A 144 2.14 12.67 8.84
CA ILE A 144 1.64 13.27 7.59
C ILE A 144 0.30 12.67 7.16
N ALA A 145 0.09 11.37 7.35
CA ALA A 145 -1.16 10.72 6.96
C ALA A 145 -2.32 11.32 7.77
N SER A 146 -2.25 11.17 9.09
CA SER A 146 -3.33 11.55 10.00
C SER A 146 -3.34 13.02 10.40
N GLY A 147 -2.24 13.75 10.20
CA GLY A 147 -2.05 15.12 10.68
C GLY A 147 -1.93 15.25 12.21
N ASN A 148 -1.93 14.14 12.94
CA ASN A 148 -1.93 14.11 14.39
C ASN A 148 -0.54 14.36 14.99
N THR A 149 -0.52 14.89 16.21
CA THR A 149 0.73 15.02 16.98
C THR A 149 1.21 13.66 17.43
N ILE A 150 2.48 13.36 17.16
CA ILE A 150 3.11 12.10 17.54
C ILE A 150 3.44 12.14 19.03
N SER A 151 2.90 11.18 19.78
CA SER A 151 3.14 11.06 21.22
C SER A 151 4.59 10.64 21.53
N ALA A 152 5.01 10.77 22.79
CA ALA A 152 6.35 10.34 23.18
C ALA A 152 6.57 8.82 23.02
N SER A 153 5.53 7.99 23.25
CA SER A 153 5.62 6.56 23.01
C SER A 153 5.76 6.24 21.51
N ASP A 154 5.03 6.96 20.66
CA ASP A 154 5.08 6.73 19.22
C ASP A 154 6.40 7.22 18.62
N GLN A 155 6.99 8.29 19.17
CA GLN A 155 8.35 8.71 18.82
C GLN A 155 9.39 7.64 19.13
N ASN A 156 9.30 6.96 20.28
CA ASN A 156 10.21 5.85 20.60
C ASN A 156 10.01 4.66 19.64
N ASN A 157 8.77 4.40 19.21
CA ASN A 157 8.48 3.39 18.21
C ASN A 157 9.10 3.75 16.86
N LEU A 158 8.99 5.01 16.42
CA LEU A 158 9.67 5.51 15.21
C LEU A 158 11.19 5.39 15.31
N GLU A 159 11.78 5.69 16.47
CA GLU A 159 13.22 5.50 16.70
C GLU A 159 13.62 4.03 16.53
N THR A 160 12.81 3.11 17.07
CA THR A 160 13.04 1.66 16.93
C THR A 160 12.91 1.20 15.47
N ILE A 161 11.93 1.73 14.70
CA ILE A 161 11.81 1.43 13.25
C ILE A 161 13.07 1.84 12.53
N TYR A 162 13.48 3.09 12.74
CA TYR A 162 14.62 3.65 12.05
C TYR A 162 15.88 2.83 12.34
N GLU A 163 16.14 2.50 13.61
CA GLU A 163 17.27 1.66 14.02
C GLU A 163 17.22 0.28 13.35
N ASN A 164 16.07 -0.40 13.35
CA ASN A 164 15.92 -1.72 12.69
C ASN A 164 16.19 -1.66 11.18
N ILE A 165 15.75 -0.59 10.49
CA ILE A 165 16.00 -0.41 9.06
C ILE A 165 17.48 -0.16 8.81
N GLN A 166 18.15 0.66 9.64
CA GLN A 166 19.59 0.89 9.49
C GLN A 166 20.39 -0.40 9.75
N ASP A 167 20.07 -1.15 10.79
CA ASP A 167 20.71 -2.43 11.09
C ASP A 167 20.54 -3.43 9.92
N SER A 168 19.33 -3.57 9.38
CA SER A 168 19.04 -4.46 8.25
C SER A 168 19.77 -4.03 6.96
N LYS A 169 19.90 -2.72 6.75
CA LYS A 169 20.66 -2.14 5.63
C LYS A 169 22.16 -2.42 5.77
N GLU A 170 22.73 -2.24 6.96
CA GLU A 170 24.13 -2.58 7.23
C GLU A 170 24.41 -4.07 7.03
N GLU A 171 23.50 -4.95 7.48
CA GLU A 171 23.61 -6.40 7.25
C GLU A 171 23.61 -6.73 5.75
N SER A 172 22.66 -6.20 4.99
CA SER A 172 22.56 -6.39 3.53
C SER A 172 23.84 -5.97 2.78
N GLN A 173 24.43 -4.81 3.12
CA GLN A 173 25.67 -4.32 2.49
C GLN A 173 26.91 -5.16 2.84
N ASN A 174 26.95 -5.72 4.07
CA ASN A 174 28.03 -6.61 4.49
C ASN A 174 27.95 -7.99 3.82
N GLU A 175 26.74 -8.43 3.45
CA GLU A 175 26.53 -9.70 2.74
C GLU A 175 26.92 -9.59 1.25
N GLU A 176 26.54 -8.50 0.57
CA GLU A 176 26.97 -8.24 -0.82
C GLU A 176 28.51 -8.25 -0.98
N SER A 177 29.23 -7.83 0.05
CA SER A 177 30.69 -7.79 0.05
C SER A 177 31.35 -9.14 0.38
N THR A 178 30.60 -10.13 0.90
CA THR A 178 31.11 -11.48 1.23
C THR A 178 30.73 -12.56 0.21
N ASP A 179 29.64 -12.38 -0.56
CA ASP A 179 29.14 -13.36 -1.54
C ASP A 179 29.73 -13.25 -2.97
N SER A 180 30.87 -12.57 -3.16
CA SER A 180 31.56 -12.55 -4.47
C SER A 180 32.16 -13.90 -4.90
N ALA A 181 31.92 -14.99 -4.17
CA ALA A 181 32.36 -16.33 -4.54
C ALA A 181 31.35 -17.41 -4.10
N ASN A 182 30.56 -17.88 -5.07
CA ASN A 182 29.80 -19.15 -5.12
C ASN A 182 28.28 -19.08 -4.86
N ASP A 183 27.49 -18.73 -5.88
CA ASP A 183 26.40 -19.61 -6.38
C ASP A 183 25.76 -19.04 -7.68
N THR A 184 26.48 -19.16 -8.80
CA THR A 184 26.06 -18.59 -10.10
C THR A 184 25.11 -19.47 -10.93
N ASN A 185 24.50 -20.52 -10.36
CA ASN A 185 23.81 -21.54 -11.15
C ASN A 185 22.28 -21.61 -11.02
N SER A 186 21.60 -20.76 -10.24
CA SER A 186 20.12 -20.72 -10.19
C SER A 186 19.46 -19.39 -10.58
N ILE A 187 20.22 -18.28 -10.65
CA ILE A 187 19.68 -16.91 -10.80
C ILE A 187 19.54 -16.46 -12.27
N ASN A 188 20.21 -17.13 -13.22
CA ASN A 188 20.30 -16.67 -14.61
C ASN A 188 19.00 -16.78 -15.45
N SER A 189 17.84 -17.12 -14.87
CA SER A 189 16.58 -17.26 -15.62
C SER A 189 15.47 -16.26 -15.28
N LEU A 190 15.57 -15.50 -14.18
CA LEU A 190 14.55 -14.51 -13.82
C LEU A 190 14.84 -13.16 -14.53
N PRO A 191 13.81 -12.44 -15.01
CA PRO A 191 14.02 -11.08 -15.51
C PRO A 191 14.42 -10.15 -14.37
N SER A 192 15.15 -9.07 -14.68
CA SER A 192 15.57 -8.08 -13.68
C SER A 192 14.40 -7.35 -13.03
N SER A 193 13.28 -7.22 -13.74
CA SER A 193 12.05 -6.66 -13.19
C SER A 193 10.87 -7.47 -13.68
N TYR A 194 9.84 -7.57 -12.85
CA TYR A 194 8.60 -8.26 -13.19
C TYR A 194 7.45 -7.66 -12.41
N ASP A 195 6.33 -7.45 -13.09
CA ASP A 195 5.06 -7.11 -12.47
C ASP A 195 4.07 -8.22 -12.78
N LEU A 196 3.16 -8.49 -11.83
CA LEU A 196 2.05 -9.41 -12.05
C LEU A 196 1.23 -8.98 -13.28
N PRO A 197 0.63 -9.95 -14.00
CA PRO A 197 -0.31 -9.64 -15.07
C PRO A 197 -1.38 -8.68 -14.58
N TYR A 198 -1.65 -7.63 -15.36
CA TYR A 198 -2.63 -6.62 -15.01
C TYR A 198 -2.30 -5.85 -13.72
N SER A 199 -1.01 -5.55 -13.50
CA SER A 199 -0.53 -4.79 -12.34
C SER A 199 -1.16 -3.41 -12.18
N TYR A 200 -1.70 -2.82 -13.25
CA TYR A 200 -2.49 -1.59 -13.18
C TYR A 200 -3.72 -1.73 -12.29
N TYR A 201 -4.17 -2.96 -11.98
CA TYR A 201 -5.16 -3.21 -10.93
C TYR A 201 -4.77 -2.48 -9.65
N PHE A 202 -3.54 -2.72 -9.19
CA PHE A 202 -3.04 -2.17 -7.93
C PHE A 202 -2.84 -0.66 -8.05
N THR A 203 -2.22 -0.18 -9.12
CA THR A 203 -1.94 1.26 -9.28
C THR A 203 -3.21 2.11 -9.30
N ASN A 204 -4.31 1.54 -9.79
CA ASN A 204 -5.61 2.22 -9.96
C ASN A 204 -6.62 1.87 -8.86
N LEU A 205 -6.22 1.11 -7.83
CA LEU A 205 -7.10 0.79 -6.71
C LEU A 205 -6.99 1.87 -5.64
N HIS A 206 -7.65 3.01 -5.86
CA HIS A 206 -7.53 4.16 -4.96
C HIS A 206 -8.50 4.10 -3.77
N GLU A 207 -9.77 3.73 -4.02
CA GLU A 207 -10.84 3.85 -3.01
C GLU A 207 -11.52 2.53 -2.61
N ASN A 208 -11.50 1.51 -3.48
CA ASN A 208 -12.30 0.29 -3.35
C ASN A 208 -11.67 -0.78 -2.42
N TYR A 209 -11.32 -0.35 -1.21
CA TYR A 209 -10.90 -1.18 -0.06
C TYR A 209 -11.25 -0.43 1.24
N ALA A 210 -11.09 -1.05 2.42
CA ALA A 210 -11.40 -0.37 3.68
C ALA A 210 -10.27 0.54 4.16
N ASP A 211 -10.60 1.53 5.00
CA ASP A 211 -9.60 2.32 5.71
C ASP A 211 -8.97 1.50 6.83
N ASN A 212 -7.71 1.83 7.12
CA ASN A 212 -6.98 1.12 8.14
C ASN A 212 -7.40 1.58 9.55
N TYR A 213 -7.99 0.65 10.32
CA TYR A 213 -8.46 0.91 11.67
C TYR A 213 -7.86 -0.07 12.68
N LEU A 214 -7.24 0.47 13.74
CA LEU A 214 -6.66 -0.29 14.85
C LEU A 214 -5.61 -1.33 14.42
N GLY A 215 -4.75 -1.01 13.45
CA GLY A 215 -3.70 -1.95 13.06
C GLY A 215 -4.14 -3.01 12.04
N SER A 216 -5.20 -2.76 11.27
CA SER A 216 -5.85 -3.75 10.39
C SER A 216 -5.18 -3.94 9.03
N CYS A 217 -3.99 -3.38 8.81
CA CYS A 217 -3.28 -3.41 7.52
C CYS A 217 -3.21 -4.81 6.89
N GLY A 218 -3.00 -5.87 7.69
CA GLY A 218 -2.95 -7.25 7.20
C GLY A 218 -4.26 -7.67 6.53
N TYR A 219 -5.40 -7.30 7.11
CA TYR A 219 -6.71 -7.58 6.55
C TYR A 219 -6.98 -6.77 5.28
N ILE A 220 -6.49 -5.52 5.21
CA ILE A 220 -6.58 -4.69 4.01
C ILE A 220 -5.72 -5.26 2.88
N ALA A 221 -4.49 -5.68 3.17
CA ALA A 221 -3.63 -6.31 2.18
C ALA A 221 -4.24 -7.62 1.66
N LEU A 222 -4.88 -8.41 2.53
CA LEU A 222 -5.64 -9.59 2.11
C LEU A 222 -6.86 -9.23 1.27
N GLN A 223 -7.60 -8.18 1.65
CA GLN A 223 -8.73 -7.65 0.89
C GLN A 223 -8.32 -7.26 -0.54
N ILE A 224 -7.23 -6.50 -0.69
CA ILE A 224 -6.67 -6.09 -1.98
C ILE A 224 -6.23 -7.32 -2.79
N THR A 225 -5.54 -8.26 -2.14
CA THR A 225 -5.08 -9.51 -2.76
C THR A 225 -6.25 -10.35 -3.30
N LEU A 226 -7.31 -10.54 -2.51
CA LEU A 226 -8.50 -11.26 -2.95
C LEU A 226 -9.25 -10.51 -4.05
N GLY A 227 -9.27 -9.17 -3.97
CA GLY A 227 -9.80 -8.30 -5.02
C GLY A 227 -9.07 -8.51 -6.35
N TYR A 228 -7.74 -8.57 -6.35
CA TYR A 228 -6.96 -8.89 -7.55
C TYR A 228 -7.37 -10.23 -8.15
N PHE A 229 -7.46 -11.28 -7.34
CA PHE A 229 -7.84 -12.62 -7.84
C PHE A 229 -9.28 -12.66 -8.37
N ASN A 230 -10.22 -11.98 -7.69
CA ASN A 230 -11.62 -11.90 -8.08
C ASN A 230 -11.80 -11.15 -9.42
N ASN A 231 -10.96 -10.16 -9.70
CA ASN A 231 -11.06 -9.31 -10.89
C ASN A 231 -10.19 -9.79 -12.05
N PHE A 232 -8.88 -9.98 -11.82
CA PHE A 232 -7.86 -10.19 -12.83
C PHE A 232 -7.16 -11.55 -12.74
N GLY A 233 -7.11 -12.16 -11.55
CA GLY A 233 -6.52 -13.50 -11.37
C GLY A 233 -7.41 -14.66 -11.81
N GLY A 234 -8.51 -14.37 -12.51
CA GLY A 234 -9.39 -15.37 -13.10
C GLY A 234 -10.26 -16.13 -12.10
N GLN A 235 -10.54 -15.55 -10.93
CA GLN A 235 -11.35 -16.18 -9.89
C GLN A 235 -12.66 -15.40 -9.67
N GLY A 236 -13.37 -15.03 -10.75
CA GLY A 236 -14.64 -14.29 -10.64
C GLY A 236 -15.65 -15.00 -9.74
N GLY A 237 -16.18 -14.28 -8.75
CA GLY A 237 -17.05 -14.79 -7.69
C GLY A 237 -16.29 -15.40 -6.51
N LEU A 238 -15.00 -15.10 -6.36
CA LEU A 238 -14.21 -15.44 -5.18
C LEU A 238 -14.72 -14.66 -3.97
N ILE A 239 -14.94 -13.37 -4.17
CA ILE A 239 -15.60 -12.49 -3.20
C ILE A 239 -17.09 -12.45 -3.56
N PRO A 240 -18.00 -12.67 -2.58
CA PRO A 240 -19.45 -12.55 -2.82
C PRO A 240 -19.84 -11.17 -3.37
N ASP A 241 -20.78 -11.14 -4.32
CA ASP A 241 -21.15 -9.93 -5.06
C ASP A 241 -21.61 -8.77 -4.17
N GLU A 242 -22.24 -9.04 -3.01
CA GLU A 242 -22.66 -8.00 -2.06
C GLU A 242 -21.49 -7.22 -1.42
N TYR A 243 -20.27 -7.73 -1.59
CA TYR A 243 -19.04 -7.15 -1.06
C TYR A 243 -18.22 -6.44 -2.13
N ILE A 244 -18.63 -6.49 -3.39
CA ILE A 244 -17.89 -5.90 -4.51
C ILE A 244 -18.38 -4.50 -4.83
N GLU A 245 -17.43 -3.57 -4.96
CA GLU A 245 -17.65 -2.28 -5.61
C GLU A 245 -17.23 -2.42 -7.08
N LYS A 246 -18.22 -2.28 -7.97
CA LYS A 246 -18.05 -2.46 -9.42
C LYS A 246 -17.65 -1.14 -10.07
N GLU A 247 -16.84 -1.21 -11.12
CA GLU A 247 -16.37 -0.02 -11.83
C GLU A 247 -16.97 0.10 -13.23
N GLN A 248 -17.39 1.33 -13.55
CA GLN A 248 -17.79 1.68 -14.89
C GLN A 248 -16.56 2.09 -15.70
N VAL A 249 -16.36 1.42 -16.84
CA VAL A 249 -15.19 1.61 -17.71
C VAL A 249 -15.61 2.17 -19.07
N TYR A 250 -14.66 2.80 -19.76
CA TYR A 250 -14.90 3.46 -21.06
C TYR A 250 -13.96 2.98 -22.16
N SER A 251 -13.09 2.02 -21.86
CA SER A 251 -12.17 1.40 -22.82
C SER A 251 -12.28 -0.11 -22.74
N GLU A 252 -12.18 -0.77 -23.89
CA GLU A 252 -12.03 -2.22 -24.00
C GLU A 252 -10.61 -2.68 -23.64
N ASP A 253 -9.64 -1.76 -23.56
CA ASP A 253 -8.28 -2.03 -23.08
C ASP A 253 -8.19 -1.74 -21.58
N PRO A 254 -8.08 -2.77 -20.72
CA PRO A 254 -8.02 -2.59 -19.28
C PRO A 254 -6.84 -1.74 -18.78
N SER A 255 -5.74 -1.65 -19.55
CA SER A 255 -4.59 -0.83 -19.17
C SER A 255 -4.85 0.68 -19.26
N GLN A 256 -5.95 1.09 -19.89
CA GLN A 256 -6.38 2.48 -20.02
C GLN A 256 -7.39 2.90 -18.96
N TRP A 257 -7.80 1.97 -18.09
CA TRP A 257 -8.68 2.29 -16.99
C TRP A 257 -7.95 3.15 -15.96
N THR A 258 -8.69 4.05 -15.32
CA THR A 258 -8.15 4.93 -14.28
C THR A 258 -8.52 4.45 -12.88
N GLU A 259 -9.51 3.57 -12.76
CA GLU A 259 -10.00 3.03 -11.49
C GLU A 259 -10.12 1.51 -11.57
N SER A 260 -9.94 0.85 -10.42
CA SER A 260 -10.08 -0.59 -10.27
C SER A 260 -11.24 -0.95 -9.36
N ALA A 261 -12.10 -1.87 -9.83
CA ALA A 261 -13.11 -2.52 -9.00
C ALA A 261 -12.44 -3.23 -7.83
N GLY A 262 -13.06 -3.20 -6.66
CA GLY A 262 -12.48 -3.76 -5.45
C GLY A 262 -13.57 -4.30 -4.55
N SER A 263 -13.45 -4.04 -3.26
CA SER A 263 -14.45 -4.49 -2.29
C SER A 263 -14.74 -3.43 -1.26
N ASN A 264 -15.94 -3.51 -0.70
CA ASN A 264 -16.43 -2.51 0.23
C ASN A 264 -15.96 -2.76 1.67
N TYR A 265 -16.27 -1.80 2.55
CA TYR A 265 -15.95 -1.89 3.99
C TYR A 265 -16.57 -3.13 4.67
N ASN A 266 -17.72 -3.61 4.22
CA ASN A 266 -18.36 -4.79 4.83
C ASN A 266 -17.53 -6.06 4.60
N PHE A 267 -16.81 -6.15 3.48
CA PHE A 267 -15.89 -7.25 3.24
C PHE A 267 -14.73 -7.26 4.24
N HIS A 268 -14.16 -6.09 4.52
CA HIS A 268 -13.11 -5.96 5.53
C HIS A 268 -13.59 -6.39 6.91
N TYR A 269 -14.78 -5.93 7.34
CA TYR A 269 -15.40 -6.39 8.59
C TYR A 269 -15.66 -7.89 8.61
N LYS A 270 -15.94 -8.49 7.45
CA LYS A 270 -16.11 -9.94 7.34
C LYS A 270 -14.80 -10.67 7.64
N LEU A 271 -13.67 -10.21 7.07
CA LEU A 271 -12.34 -10.76 7.36
C LEU A 271 -11.97 -10.56 8.84
N LEU A 272 -12.22 -9.37 9.41
CA LEU A 272 -12.02 -9.12 10.84
C LEU A 272 -12.85 -10.05 11.73
N THR A 273 -14.10 -10.34 11.33
CA THR A 273 -14.97 -11.28 12.06
C THR A 273 -14.39 -12.68 12.06
N ILE A 274 -13.85 -13.14 10.93
CA ILE A 274 -13.16 -14.43 10.83
C ILE A 274 -11.93 -14.44 11.75
N GLY A 275 -11.10 -13.40 11.72
CA GLY A 275 -9.97 -13.26 12.63
C GLY A 275 -10.38 -13.31 14.11
N SER A 276 -11.45 -12.60 14.48
CA SER A 276 -11.99 -12.64 15.83
C SER A 276 -12.52 -14.03 16.24
N GLN A 277 -13.13 -14.78 15.32
CA GLN A 277 -13.57 -16.16 15.56
C GLN A 277 -12.38 -17.11 15.83
N LEU A 278 -11.23 -16.84 15.20
CA LEU A 278 -9.96 -17.53 15.45
C LEU A 278 -9.21 -17.00 16.69
N ASN A 279 -9.77 -16.03 17.42
CA ASN A 279 -9.17 -15.32 18.57
C ASN A 279 -7.96 -14.45 18.22
N TYR A 280 -7.94 -13.88 17.02
CA TYR A 280 -6.94 -12.91 16.59
C TYR A 280 -7.44 -11.47 16.74
N SER A 281 -6.51 -10.54 16.97
CA SER A 281 -6.76 -9.09 16.98
C SER A 281 -6.84 -8.52 15.56
N SER A 282 -7.09 -7.21 15.44
CA SER A 282 -6.96 -6.45 14.19
C SER A 282 -5.51 -6.39 13.69
N ALA A 283 -4.53 -6.34 14.60
CA ALA A 283 -3.13 -6.55 14.25
C ALA A 283 -2.82 -8.05 14.20
N VAL A 284 -2.37 -8.55 13.05
CA VAL A 284 -2.09 -9.97 12.80
C VAL A 284 -0.72 -10.20 12.18
N SER A 285 -0.09 -11.33 12.53
CA SER A 285 1.09 -11.84 11.85
C SER A 285 0.75 -12.50 10.50
N MET A 286 1.75 -12.67 9.62
CA MET A 286 1.56 -13.34 8.33
C MET A 286 1.02 -14.79 8.45
N SER A 287 1.41 -15.52 9.50
CA SER A 287 0.84 -16.85 9.80
C SER A 287 -0.63 -16.78 10.18
N GLN A 288 -1.02 -15.80 11.01
CA GLN A 288 -2.41 -15.63 11.40
C GLN A 288 -3.26 -15.17 10.21
N LEU A 289 -2.70 -14.32 9.34
CA LEU A 289 -3.34 -13.88 8.12
C LEU A 289 -3.59 -15.05 7.15
N LYS A 290 -2.66 -16.00 7.08
CA LYS A 290 -2.86 -17.25 6.35
C LYS A 290 -4.03 -18.05 6.93
N ASP A 291 -4.09 -18.25 8.25
CA ASP A 291 -5.21 -18.98 8.88
C ASP A 291 -6.56 -18.30 8.62
N ILE A 292 -6.59 -16.96 8.63
CA ILE A 292 -7.79 -16.17 8.29
C ILE A 292 -8.20 -16.40 6.84
N HIS A 293 -7.23 -16.43 5.92
CA HIS A 293 -7.48 -16.71 4.51
C HIS A 293 -8.00 -18.14 4.30
N ASP A 294 -7.40 -19.14 4.97
CA ASP A 294 -7.85 -20.53 4.92
C ASP A 294 -9.31 -20.66 5.40
N GLU A 295 -9.65 -20.04 6.55
CA GLU A 295 -11.02 -20.06 7.09
C GLU A 295 -12.01 -19.28 6.20
N TYR A 296 -11.59 -18.15 5.62
CA TYR A 296 -12.39 -17.45 4.62
C TYR A 296 -12.69 -18.35 3.41
N ASN A 297 -11.68 -19.06 2.91
CA ASN A 297 -11.85 -19.96 1.78
C ASN A 297 -12.84 -21.07 2.12
N ASP A 298 -12.73 -21.70 3.28
CA ASP A 298 -13.65 -22.76 3.71
C ASP A 298 -15.10 -22.28 3.84
N GLN A 299 -15.31 -21.06 4.35
CA GLN A 299 -16.65 -20.51 4.57
C GLN A 299 -17.31 -19.95 3.29
N PHE A 300 -16.56 -19.27 2.42
CA PHE A 300 -17.13 -18.46 1.31
C PHE A 300 -16.63 -18.85 -0.08
N ALA A 301 -15.45 -19.47 -0.17
CA ALA A 301 -14.77 -19.74 -1.44
C ALA A 301 -14.34 -21.21 -1.58
N SER A 302 -15.08 -22.15 -0.98
CA SER A 302 -14.70 -23.58 -0.93
C SER A 302 -14.65 -24.27 -2.30
N SER A 303 -15.19 -23.63 -3.35
CA SER A 303 -15.07 -24.09 -4.74
C SER A 303 -13.76 -23.68 -5.42
N TYR A 304 -12.90 -22.91 -4.75
CA TYR A 304 -11.63 -22.43 -5.26
C TYR A 304 -10.47 -23.18 -4.62
N ASN A 305 -9.49 -23.53 -5.46
CA ASN A 305 -8.23 -24.12 -5.04
C ASN A 305 -7.16 -23.05 -5.00
N PHE A 306 -6.32 -23.09 -3.98
CA PHE A 306 -5.19 -22.17 -3.84
C PHE A 306 -3.96 -22.89 -3.28
N VAL A 307 -2.81 -22.25 -3.46
CA VAL A 307 -1.56 -22.58 -2.80
C VAL A 307 -1.10 -21.32 -2.09
N SER A 308 -0.63 -21.49 -0.86
CA SER A 308 -0.12 -20.38 -0.07
C SER A 308 1.05 -20.80 0.80
N GLU A 309 1.89 -19.83 1.12
CA GLU A 309 3.02 -19.99 2.02
C GLU A 309 3.28 -18.69 2.78
N ASN A 310 3.83 -18.79 3.99
CA ASN A 310 4.19 -17.63 4.78
C ASN A 310 5.51 -17.90 5.51
N ASN A 311 6.30 -16.85 5.72
CA ASN A 311 7.52 -16.98 6.51
C ASN A 311 7.93 -15.64 7.15
N ILE A 312 8.77 -15.73 8.18
CA ILE A 312 9.56 -14.59 8.65
C ILE A 312 10.84 -14.59 7.83
N LEU A 313 11.19 -13.45 7.25
CA LEU A 313 12.41 -13.32 6.49
C LEU A 313 13.60 -13.26 7.45
N THR A 314 14.56 -14.15 7.24
CA THR A 314 15.93 -14.02 7.74
C THR A 314 16.80 -13.56 6.58
N ALA A 315 17.99 -13.01 6.80
CA ALA A 315 18.88 -12.43 5.77
C ALA A 315 19.02 -13.24 4.45
N PHE A 316 18.85 -14.57 4.48
CA PHE A 316 18.97 -15.49 3.34
C PHE A 316 17.84 -15.49 2.27
N VAL A 317 16.89 -14.55 2.24
CA VAL A 317 15.62 -14.74 1.47
C VAL A 317 15.51 -13.90 0.17
N ASN A 318 16.57 -13.23 -0.28
CA ASN A 318 16.55 -12.41 -1.51
C ASN A 318 16.18 -13.16 -2.80
N LEU A 319 16.11 -14.50 -2.79
CA LEU A 319 15.72 -15.32 -3.94
C LEU A 319 14.28 -15.84 -3.94
N ILE A 320 13.59 -15.84 -2.80
CA ILE A 320 12.26 -16.48 -2.71
C ILE A 320 11.18 -15.54 -3.26
N LEU A 321 11.15 -14.28 -2.82
CA LEU A 321 10.10 -13.33 -3.21
C LEU A 321 10.04 -13.07 -4.72
N PRO A 322 11.18 -12.85 -5.43
CA PRO A 322 11.15 -12.68 -6.88
C PRO A 322 10.61 -13.92 -7.59
N SER A 323 10.98 -15.12 -7.11
CA SER A 323 10.48 -16.39 -7.65
C SER A 323 8.97 -16.56 -7.45
N LEU A 324 8.44 -16.20 -6.27
CA LEU A 324 7.01 -16.25 -5.99
C LEU A 324 6.22 -15.30 -6.90
N LEU A 325 6.65 -14.04 -6.99
CA LEU A 325 6.03 -13.06 -7.86
C LEU A 325 6.06 -13.50 -9.33
N TYR A 326 7.21 -13.97 -9.82
CA TYR A 326 7.35 -14.49 -11.18
C TYR A 326 6.46 -15.72 -11.45
N GLN A 327 6.13 -16.49 -10.41
CA GLN A 327 5.19 -17.60 -10.48
C GLN A 327 3.72 -17.19 -10.31
N ASN A 328 3.42 -15.89 -10.35
CA ASN A 328 2.08 -15.30 -10.20
C ASN A 328 1.45 -15.49 -8.81
N TYR A 329 2.27 -15.49 -7.76
CA TYR A 329 1.77 -15.25 -6.41
C TYR A 329 1.61 -13.75 -6.20
N VAL A 330 0.51 -13.35 -5.58
CA VAL A 330 0.43 -12.03 -4.91
C VAL A 330 1.04 -12.20 -3.53
N VAL A 331 1.90 -11.28 -3.13
CA VAL A 331 2.64 -11.39 -1.87
C VAL A 331 2.26 -10.25 -0.95
N ILE A 332 1.79 -10.57 0.25
CA ILE A 332 1.61 -9.60 1.32
C ILE A 332 2.91 -9.56 2.11
N LEU A 333 3.51 -8.38 2.21
CA LEU A 333 4.78 -8.14 2.90
C LEU A 333 4.51 -7.48 4.25
N GLY A 334 5.13 -8.00 5.30
CA GLY A 334 5.25 -7.28 6.56
C GLY A 334 6.50 -6.42 6.52
N VAL A 335 6.33 -5.11 6.57
CA VAL A 335 7.41 -4.12 6.52
C VAL A 335 7.54 -3.40 7.85
N SER A 336 8.75 -2.94 8.16
CA SER A 336 8.99 -2.11 9.35
C SER A 336 8.22 -0.80 9.24
N GLY A 337 7.27 -0.55 10.14
CA GLY A 337 6.48 0.68 10.12
C GLY A 337 5.40 0.75 11.19
N ILE A 338 4.87 1.96 11.43
CA ILE A 338 3.73 2.19 12.32
C ILE A 338 2.46 2.11 11.48
N ASP A 339 1.55 1.25 11.92
CA ASP A 339 0.19 1.23 11.40
C ASP A 339 -0.64 2.39 12.03
N SER A 340 -1.57 2.97 11.30
CA SER A 340 -2.42 4.03 11.83
C SER A 340 -3.30 3.49 12.97
N ASN A 341 -3.40 4.28 14.05
CA ASN A 341 -4.28 4.00 15.19
C ASN A 341 -3.98 2.69 15.97
N VAL A 342 -2.74 2.20 16.02
CA VAL A 342 -2.41 1.04 16.88
C VAL A 342 -2.59 1.38 18.37
N LEU A 343 -3.05 0.40 19.15
CA LEU A 343 -3.09 0.53 20.60
C LEU A 343 -1.67 0.71 21.17
N PRO A 344 -1.48 1.52 22.23
CA PRO A 344 -0.17 1.75 22.83
C PRO A 344 0.54 0.44 23.21
N GLY A 345 1.76 0.24 22.72
CA GLY A 345 2.61 -0.92 23.04
C GLY A 345 2.37 -2.18 22.18
N GLN A 346 1.62 -2.08 21.08
CA GLN A 346 1.51 -3.15 20.08
C GLN A 346 2.53 -2.97 18.95
N ASN A 347 2.85 -4.09 18.29
CA ASN A 347 3.99 -4.22 17.39
C ASN A 347 4.00 -3.21 16.24
N ILE A 348 5.22 -2.83 15.91
CA ILE A 348 5.66 -1.89 14.89
C ILE A 348 5.75 -2.62 13.54
N ARG A 349 4.62 -2.92 12.91
CA ARG A 349 4.60 -3.58 11.59
C ARG A 349 3.44 -3.06 10.76
N HIS A 350 3.71 -2.78 9.49
CA HIS A 350 2.67 -2.51 8.49
C HIS A 350 2.66 -3.63 7.47
N ALA A 351 1.49 -3.97 6.93
CA ALA A 351 1.35 -4.97 5.89
C ALA A 351 0.97 -4.30 4.57
N VAL A 352 1.73 -4.60 3.52
CA VAL A 352 1.54 -4.04 2.17
C VAL A 352 1.38 -5.16 1.15
N THR A 353 0.71 -4.87 0.02
CA THR A 353 0.54 -5.87 -1.05
C THR A 353 1.58 -5.64 -2.13
N ALA A 354 2.54 -6.56 -2.26
CA ALA A 354 3.51 -6.58 -3.34
C ALA A 354 2.96 -7.29 -4.58
N TYR A 355 3.18 -6.66 -5.73
CA TYR A 355 2.73 -7.13 -7.03
C TYR A 355 3.82 -7.10 -8.10
N GLY A 356 5.05 -6.76 -7.73
CA GLY A 356 6.18 -6.78 -8.64
C GLY A 356 7.50 -6.58 -7.92
N TYR A 357 8.59 -6.75 -8.66
CA TYR A 357 9.96 -6.50 -8.20
C TYR A 357 10.79 -5.81 -9.29
N VAL A 358 11.85 -5.15 -8.85
CA VAL A 358 12.83 -4.46 -9.70
C VAL A 358 14.25 -4.85 -9.31
N ASN A 359 15.21 -4.60 -10.20
CA ASN A 359 16.65 -4.80 -9.97
C ASN A 359 17.03 -6.19 -9.44
N GLY A 360 16.37 -7.24 -9.91
CA GLY A 360 16.67 -8.62 -9.53
C GLY A 360 16.13 -9.03 -8.15
N GLY A 361 15.34 -8.18 -7.49
CA GLY A 361 14.81 -8.44 -6.16
C GLY A 361 15.24 -7.43 -5.11
N ASP A 362 16.10 -6.47 -5.44
CA ASP A 362 16.55 -5.41 -4.51
C ASP A 362 15.44 -4.42 -4.17
N GLY A 363 14.36 -4.39 -4.95
CA GLY A 363 13.19 -3.56 -4.67
C GLY A 363 11.89 -4.23 -5.07
N TYR A 364 10.81 -3.86 -4.36
CA TYR A 364 9.48 -4.44 -4.53
C TYR A 364 8.45 -3.37 -4.78
N ARG A 365 7.61 -3.55 -5.82
CA ARG A 365 6.45 -2.70 -6.09
C ARG A 365 5.32 -3.10 -5.18
N VAL A 366 4.83 -2.14 -4.39
CA VAL A 366 3.84 -2.36 -3.34
C VAL A 366 2.69 -1.36 -3.41
N HIS A 367 1.54 -1.83 -2.98
CA HIS A 367 0.37 -1.05 -2.62
C HIS A 367 0.26 -1.00 -1.10
N PHE A 368 0.33 0.18 -0.50
CA PHE A 368 0.36 0.35 0.95
C PHE A 368 -0.99 0.13 1.63
N GLY A 369 -2.09 0.26 0.91
CA GLY A 369 -3.43 0.15 1.49
C GLY A 369 -3.77 1.32 2.41
N GLU A 370 -3.23 2.52 2.09
CA GLU A 370 -3.44 3.75 2.85
C GLU A 370 -4.04 4.81 1.93
N LYS A 371 -5.30 5.20 2.20
CA LYS A 371 -6.05 6.14 1.36
C LYS A 371 -5.64 7.57 1.57
N GLU A 372 -5.17 7.93 2.76
CA GLU A 372 -4.83 9.34 3.08
C GLU A 372 -3.64 9.84 2.24
N LEU A 373 -2.72 8.94 1.89
CA LEU A 373 -1.51 9.23 1.12
C LEU A 373 -1.55 8.73 -0.33
N ASP A 374 -2.53 7.89 -0.68
CA ASP A 374 -2.69 7.30 -2.02
C ASP A 374 -1.42 6.60 -2.56
N LEU A 375 -0.84 5.76 -1.70
CA LEU A 375 0.42 5.05 -1.96
C LEU A 375 0.17 3.70 -2.66
N THR A 376 -0.40 3.76 -3.86
CA THR A 376 -0.82 2.58 -4.64
C THR A 376 0.32 1.96 -5.48
N ASN A 377 1.36 2.73 -5.80
CA ASN A 377 2.50 2.32 -6.60
C ASN A 377 3.82 2.84 -6.03
N VAL A 378 4.33 2.17 -5.01
CA VAL A 378 5.60 2.55 -4.37
C VAL A 378 6.59 1.41 -4.51
N VAL A 379 7.85 1.74 -4.76
CA VAL A 379 8.97 0.79 -4.73
C VAL A 379 9.75 0.98 -3.45
N ILE A 380 9.89 -0.08 -2.67
CA ILE A 380 10.63 -0.11 -1.40
C ILE A 380 11.80 -1.09 -1.50
N LYS A 381 12.86 -0.85 -0.74
CA LYS A 381 14.03 -1.73 -0.67
C LYS A 381 13.75 -3.03 0.09
N ASP A 382 14.43 -4.10 -0.32
CA ASP A 382 14.34 -5.45 0.25
C ASP A 382 14.60 -5.49 1.77
N TYR A 383 15.61 -4.77 2.25
CA TYR A 383 15.97 -4.71 3.68
C TYR A 383 14.92 -4.03 4.58
N THR A 384 13.82 -3.54 4.03
CA THR A 384 12.67 -3.03 4.81
C THR A 384 11.63 -4.11 5.12
N ILE A 385 11.81 -5.33 4.59
CA ILE A 385 10.84 -6.41 4.64
C ILE A 385 11.23 -7.42 5.73
N GLU A 386 10.31 -7.70 6.65
CA GLU A 386 10.52 -8.60 7.79
C GLU A 386 9.85 -9.97 7.63
N SER A 387 8.77 -10.04 6.84
CA SER A 387 7.98 -11.26 6.69
C SER A 387 7.12 -11.22 5.44
N TYR A 388 6.57 -12.36 5.04
CA TYR A 388 5.63 -12.42 3.93
C TYR A 388 4.53 -13.48 4.11
N PHE A 389 3.43 -13.27 3.41
CA PHE A 389 2.40 -14.26 3.10
C PHE A 389 2.12 -14.20 1.60
N ALA A 390 2.42 -15.28 0.88
CA ALA A 390 2.21 -15.39 -0.56
C ALA A 390 1.00 -16.28 -0.86
N LEU A 391 0.17 -15.84 -1.79
CA LEU A 391 -1.05 -16.52 -2.19
C LEU A 391 -1.16 -16.62 -3.70
N LYS A 392 -1.59 -17.79 -4.19
CA LYS A 392 -1.93 -18.02 -5.59
C LYS A 392 -3.15 -18.93 -5.69
N TYR A 393 -4.17 -18.49 -6.42
CA TYR A 393 -5.27 -19.38 -6.82
C TYR A 393 -4.89 -20.22 -8.04
N THR A 394 -5.33 -21.48 -8.03
CA THR A 394 -5.01 -22.50 -9.06
C THR A 394 -6.26 -23.10 -9.70
N SER A 395 -7.45 -22.65 -9.32
CA SER A 395 -8.70 -23.05 -9.95
C SER A 395 -8.76 -22.66 -11.42
N SER A 396 -9.60 -23.36 -12.19
CA SER A 396 -9.93 -22.96 -13.56
C SER A 396 -10.51 -21.54 -13.59
N HIS A 397 -10.20 -20.80 -14.66
CA HIS A 397 -10.68 -19.44 -14.87
C HIS A 397 -12.21 -19.34 -14.73
N LYS A 398 -12.66 -18.34 -13.98
CA LYS A 398 -14.04 -17.90 -13.84
C LYS A 398 -14.12 -16.41 -14.18
N HIS A 399 -15.09 -16.04 -14.99
CA HIS A 399 -15.25 -14.66 -15.47
C HIS A 399 -15.77 -13.74 -14.38
N SER A 400 -15.09 -12.61 -14.20
CA SER A 400 -15.57 -11.50 -13.37
C SER A 400 -16.59 -10.65 -14.13
N GLN A 401 -17.58 -10.12 -13.41
CA GLN A 401 -18.57 -9.16 -13.90
C GLN A 401 -18.51 -7.85 -13.12
N ASN A 402 -17.31 -7.46 -12.70
CA ASN A 402 -17.09 -6.31 -11.83
C ASN A 402 -16.76 -5.03 -12.60
N TYR A 403 -16.41 -5.15 -13.88
CA TYR A 403 -16.23 -4.02 -14.77
C TYR A 403 -17.36 -4.01 -15.78
N TYR A 404 -17.94 -2.85 -16.02
CA TYR A 404 -19.06 -2.71 -16.95
C TYR A 404 -19.04 -1.39 -17.69
N TYR A 405 -19.73 -1.32 -18.81
CA TYR A 405 -20.12 -0.06 -19.40
C TYR A 405 -21.59 -0.09 -19.77
N VAL A 406 -22.22 1.08 -19.69
CA VAL A 406 -23.66 1.22 -19.87
C VAL A 406 -23.94 1.75 -21.27
N GLU A 407 -24.64 0.95 -22.06
CA GLU A 407 -25.23 1.35 -23.33
C GLU A 407 -26.73 1.63 -23.15
N PRO A 408 -27.40 2.33 -24.10
CA PRO A 408 -28.81 2.69 -23.96
C PRO A 408 -29.79 1.52 -23.77
N GLU A 409 -29.41 0.30 -24.15
CA GLU A 409 -30.29 -0.89 -24.11
C GLU A 409 -29.69 -2.08 -23.34
N VAL A 410 -28.40 -2.03 -23.01
CA VAL A 410 -27.68 -3.15 -22.40
C VAL A 410 -26.59 -2.64 -21.45
N ILE A 411 -26.33 -3.40 -20.39
CA ILE A 411 -25.11 -3.33 -19.59
C ILE A 411 -24.19 -4.41 -20.10
N THR A 412 -23.02 -4.02 -20.56
CA THR A 412 -21.98 -4.96 -20.98
C THR A 412 -20.96 -5.09 -19.86
N TYR A 413 -20.87 -6.28 -19.29
CA TYR A 413 -19.83 -6.63 -18.32
C TYR A 413 -18.61 -7.18 -19.06
N MET A 414 -17.43 -6.70 -18.67
CA MET A 414 -16.16 -7.13 -19.25
C MET A 414 -15.32 -7.88 -18.21
N CYS A 415 -14.93 -9.10 -18.56
CA CYS A 415 -13.88 -9.81 -17.85
C CYS A 415 -12.53 -9.42 -18.46
N PRO A 416 -11.49 -9.11 -17.65
CA PRO A 416 -10.16 -8.75 -18.16
C PRO A 416 -9.49 -9.76 -19.10
N CYS A 417 -9.98 -11.00 -19.18
CA CYS A 417 -9.54 -11.97 -20.18
C CYS A 417 -10.09 -11.69 -21.60
N GLY A 418 -10.89 -10.64 -21.78
CA GLY A 418 -11.50 -10.26 -23.06
C GLY A 418 -12.87 -10.89 -23.34
N GLU A 419 -13.47 -11.57 -22.35
CA GLU A 419 -14.81 -12.14 -22.49
C GLU A 419 -15.87 -11.14 -22.01
N TYR A 420 -17.00 -11.12 -22.71
CA TYR A 420 -18.10 -10.19 -22.47
C TYR A 420 -19.36 -10.95 -22.06
N SER A 421 -20.13 -10.34 -21.16
CA SER A 421 -21.49 -10.80 -20.85
C SER A 421 -22.45 -9.62 -20.81
N TYR A 422 -23.70 -9.87 -21.18
CA TYR A 422 -24.68 -8.84 -21.45
C TYR A 422 -25.88 -8.97 -20.53
N HIS A 423 -26.33 -7.84 -19.99
CA HIS A 423 -27.59 -7.73 -19.25
C HIS A 423 -28.47 -6.68 -19.92
N TYR A 424 -29.65 -7.08 -20.41
CA TYR A 424 -30.61 -6.15 -21.01
C TYR A 424 -31.35 -5.38 -19.92
N HIS A 425 -31.38 -4.05 -20.03
CA HIS A 425 -32.00 -3.19 -19.01
C HIS A 425 -33.50 -3.49 -18.83
N ASP A 426 -33.91 -3.68 -17.57
CA ASP A 426 -35.32 -3.64 -17.17
C ASP A 426 -35.67 -2.21 -16.72
N TRP A 427 -36.40 -1.49 -17.58
CA TRP A 427 -36.70 -0.08 -17.43
C TRP A 427 -37.99 0.16 -16.63
N GLU A 428 -37.95 1.09 -15.66
CA GLU A 428 -39.13 1.75 -15.12
C GLU A 428 -39.37 3.08 -15.81
N TYR A 429 -40.59 3.30 -16.26
CA TYR A 429 -40.96 4.49 -17.03
C TYR A 429 -41.84 5.43 -16.20
N THR A 430 -41.42 6.69 -16.09
CA THR A 430 -42.19 7.75 -15.44
C THR A 430 -42.54 8.83 -16.45
N ASN A 431 -43.83 9.10 -16.63
CA ASN A 431 -44.28 10.17 -17.51
C ASN A 431 -43.75 11.54 -17.03
N LEU A 432 -43.10 12.28 -17.92
CA LEU A 432 -42.48 13.57 -17.61
C LEU A 432 -43.31 14.73 -18.17
N THR A 433 -43.68 14.64 -19.45
CA THR A 433 -44.47 15.65 -20.16
C THR A 433 -45.48 15.02 -21.12
N SER A 434 -46.33 15.84 -21.75
CA SER A 434 -47.23 15.36 -22.82
C SER A 434 -46.51 14.83 -24.06
N SER A 435 -45.20 15.07 -24.18
CA SER A 435 -44.35 14.65 -25.30
C SER A 435 -43.27 13.64 -24.93
N SER A 436 -42.98 13.44 -23.64
CA SER A 436 -41.86 12.60 -23.20
C SER A 436 -42.09 11.90 -21.86
N HIS A 437 -41.33 10.83 -21.63
CA HIS A 437 -41.14 10.20 -20.34
C HIS A 437 -39.65 10.16 -19.97
N THR A 438 -39.39 9.79 -18.73
CA THR A 438 -38.07 9.36 -18.25
C THR A 438 -38.12 7.86 -18.04
N LYS A 439 -37.06 7.15 -18.45
CA LYS A 439 -36.85 5.75 -18.06
C LYS A 439 -35.65 5.62 -17.15
N VAL A 440 -35.78 4.81 -16.10
CA VAL A 440 -34.74 4.52 -15.12
C VAL A 440 -34.56 3.00 -15.05
N CYS A 441 -33.33 2.50 -15.23
CA CYS A 441 -33.08 1.08 -15.11
C CYS A 441 -33.21 0.66 -13.64
N LYS A 442 -33.99 -0.39 -13.35
CA LYS A 442 -34.22 -0.87 -11.98
C LYS A 442 -32.96 -1.36 -11.27
N GLU A 443 -31.96 -1.79 -12.04
CA GLU A 443 -30.75 -2.40 -11.50
C GLU A 443 -29.61 -1.39 -11.37
N CYS A 444 -29.34 -0.58 -12.41
CA CYS A 444 -28.20 0.32 -12.42
C CYS A 444 -28.54 1.81 -12.25
N ASN A 445 -29.82 2.17 -12.11
CA ASN A 445 -30.31 3.55 -12.03
C ASN A 445 -29.91 4.46 -13.20
N ALA A 446 -29.38 3.91 -14.29
CA ALA A 446 -29.16 4.65 -15.52
C ALA A 446 -30.47 5.35 -15.90
N THR A 447 -30.38 6.64 -16.21
CA THR A 447 -31.56 7.48 -16.45
C THR A 447 -31.49 8.07 -17.85
N ILE A 448 -32.54 7.85 -18.63
CA ILE A 448 -32.74 8.51 -19.92
C ILE A 448 -33.96 9.40 -19.80
N GLU A 449 -33.71 10.71 -19.81
CA GLU A 449 -34.75 11.73 -19.77
C GLU A 449 -35.19 12.14 -21.18
N ASN A 450 -36.40 12.70 -21.27
CA ASN A 450 -36.95 13.30 -22.48
C ASN A 450 -37.08 12.33 -23.67
N GLU A 451 -37.19 11.03 -23.40
CA GLU A 451 -37.49 10.05 -24.44
C GLU A 451 -38.94 10.23 -24.92
N ALA A 452 -39.12 10.26 -26.24
CA ALA A 452 -40.43 10.51 -26.84
C ALA A 452 -41.37 9.31 -26.61
N HIS A 453 -42.64 9.58 -26.35
CA HIS A 453 -43.65 8.54 -26.19
C HIS A 453 -43.82 7.67 -27.44
N THR A 454 -43.72 6.35 -27.27
CA THR A 454 -44.11 5.38 -28.30
C THR A 454 -45.59 5.04 -28.16
N PHE A 455 -46.43 5.66 -28.98
CA PHE A 455 -47.89 5.51 -28.87
C PHE A 455 -48.45 4.30 -29.63
N ILE A 456 -49.24 3.48 -28.94
CA ILE A 456 -50.04 2.38 -29.51
C ILE A 456 -51.54 2.65 -29.36
N GLY A 457 -52.34 2.07 -30.26
CA GLY A 457 -53.82 2.12 -30.20
C GLY A 457 -54.51 2.85 -31.36
N PRO A 458 -55.81 2.60 -31.58
CA PRO A 458 -56.57 3.16 -32.70
C PRO A 458 -57.02 4.61 -32.48
N GLY A 459 -56.86 5.44 -33.51
CA GLY A 459 -57.54 6.74 -33.62
C GLY A 459 -57.13 7.80 -32.59
N ILE A 460 -58.14 8.35 -31.90
CA ILE A 460 -58.05 9.50 -30.97
C ILE A 460 -57.59 9.13 -29.55
N PHE A 461 -57.53 7.83 -29.21
CA PHE A 461 -57.05 7.35 -27.91
C PHE A 461 -55.73 6.60 -28.13
N LYS A 462 -54.64 7.31 -27.91
CA LYS A 462 -53.29 6.76 -27.99
C LYS A 462 -52.69 6.68 -26.60
N THR A 463 -52.22 5.51 -26.24
CA THR A 463 -51.53 5.27 -24.97
C THR A 463 -50.08 4.93 -25.26
N CYS A 464 -49.14 5.52 -24.51
CA CYS A 464 -47.74 5.16 -24.59
C CYS A 464 -47.59 3.69 -24.16
N SER A 465 -46.96 2.87 -25.01
CA SER A 465 -46.73 1.45 -24.73
C SER A 465 -45.79 1.21 -23.54
N GLU A 466 -45.06 2.24 -23.13
CA GLU A 466 -44.00 2.15 -22.13
C GLU A 466 -44.45 2.74 -20.79
N CYS A 467 -44.78 4.03 -20.73
CA CYS A 467 -45.17 4.70 -19.48
C CYS A 467 -46.68 4.76 -19.21
N GLY A 468 -47.52 4.25 -20.11
CA GLY A 468 -48.98 4.29 -19.97
C GLY A 468 -49.62 5.69 -20.11
N TYR A 469 -48.86 6.73 -20.49
CA TYR A 469 -49.40 8.06 -20.73
C TYR A 469 -50.45 8.05 -21.86
N SER A 470 -51.64 8.59 -21.58
CA SER A 470 -52.72 8.67 -22.57
C SER A 470 -52.83 10.08 -23.13
N LYS A 471 -52.62 10.21 -24.45
CA LYS A 471 -52.78 11.49 -25.14
C LYS A 471 -54.26 11.79 -25.33
N LEU A 472 -54.77 12.77 -24.58
CA LEU A 472 -56.12 13.29 -24.78
C LEU A 472 -56.17 14.07 -26.12
N PRO A 473 -57.29 14.00 -26.86
CA PRO A 473 -57.44 14.78 -28.08
C PRO A 473 -57.28 16.26 -27.77
N SER A 474 -56.43 16.94 -28.53
CA SER A 474 -56.31 18.40 -28.49
C SER A 474 -57.69 18.97 -28.83
N VAL A 475 -58.34 19.58 -27.85
CA VAL A 475 -59.54 20.38 -28.09
C VAL A 475 -59.08 21.55 -28.94
N GLY A 476 -59.41 21.52 -30.23
CA GLY A 476 -59.11 22.62 -31.13
C GLY A 476 -59.70 23.91 -30.57
N SER A 477 -58.84 24.89 -30.34
CA SER A 477 -59.21 26.30 -30.14
C SER A 477 -59.85 26.87 -31.39
#